data_AF-A0A924YQ10-F1
#
_entry.id   AF-A0A924YQ10-F1
#
_cell.length_a   1.000
_cell.length_b   1.000
_cell.length_c   1.000
_cell.angle_alpha   90.00
_cell.angle_beta   90.00
_cell.angle_gamma   90.00
#
_symmetry.space_group_name_H-M   'P 1'
#
loop_
_entity.id
_entity.type
_entity.pdbx_description
1 polymer ?
#
loop_
_entity_poly.entity_id
_entity_poly.type
_entity_poly.pdbx_seq_one_letter_code
_entity_poly.pdbx_strand_id
1 'polypeptide(L)'
;MPEFDRWVRRYVRRISVGEFLRDAAEWLAGFCFVFGAAVLAVKLRWPNLWPQVLWIIAASLPVTSVAWWLSRRRRFSRQDAVAMLDQKLEAGGLLMTLSELPGAAWKARLPQLESLWRRALPTFRPVRFAKVVILPIVFAVATCFVPLRDINDPVVKGAVAQQTMQRLEELMQQLEEAEVIKPEEKESEQLKEEMQKLSQETKERPLTHEKWETVDALQERLKAKLEHQANLMSQAADSLAALSEALDQLGKTGETKLSDEQLQQLEKEVANAMQELAKSGSLGKLSPALQQKLGQMAKSGQFQLPKDAAEREALAEELQKFLDKESQKLSELRAKCEKCNNPDCEECKKPGGT
;
A
#
# COMPACT_ATOMS: atom_id res chain seq x y z
N MET A 1 -74.69 -11.53 25.11
CA MET A 1 -73.44 -11.10 25.79
C MET A 1 -72.19 -11.55 25.04
N PRO A 2 -72.01 -12.84 24.66
CA PRO A 2 -70.72 -13.28 24.10
C PRO A 2 -70.41 -12.69 22.71
N GLU A 3 -71.39 -12.24 21.93
CA GLU A 3 -71.18 -11.65 20.59
C GLU A 3 -70.62 -10.23 20.64
N PHE A 4 -71.30 -9.33 21.36
CA PHE A 4 -70.82 -7.96 21.59
C PHE A 4 -69.41 -7.95 22.22
N ASP A 5 -69.19 -8.76 23.26
CA ASP A 5 -67.87 -8.85 23.89
C ASP A 5 -66.80 -9.44 22.96
N ARG A 6 -67.17 -10.31 22.02
CA ARG A 6 -66.25 -10.81 20.99
C ARG A 6 -65.92 -9.72 19.98
N TRP A 7 -66.90 -8.90 19.60
CA TRP A 7 -66.72 -7.79 18.65
C TRP A 7 -65.77 -6.73 19.19
N VAL A 8 -66.01 -6.28 20.43
CA VAL A 8 -65.17 -5.29 21.11
C VAL A 8 -63.77 -5.85 21.35
N ARG A 9 -63.63 -7.08 21.85
CA ARG A 9 -62.31 -7.70 22.07
C ARG A 9 -61.51 -7.87 20.78
N ARG A 10 -62.15 -8.26 19.66
CA ARG A 10 -61.47 -8.35 18.36
C ARG A 10 -61.03 -6.99 17.83
N TYR A 11 -61.87 -5.96 17.99
CA TYR A 11 -61.55 -4.61 17.58
C TYR A 11 -60.37 -4.03 18.37
N VAL A 12 -60.42 -4.11 19.71
CA VAL A 12 -59.32 -3.70 20.61
C VAL A 12 -58.03 -4.43 20.26
N ARG A 13 -58.09 -5.76 20.07
CA ARG A 13 -56.89 -6.56 19.74
C ARG A 13 -56.27 -6.11 18.42
N ARG A 14 -57.07 -5.80 17.40
CA ARG A 14 -56.54 -5.36 16.10
C ARG A 14 -55.92 -3.97 16.16
N ILE A 15 -56.53 -3.04 16.89
CA ILE A 15 -55.96 -1.70 17.11
C ILE A 15 -54.65 -1.81 17.89
N SER A 16 -54.64 -2.55 19.00
CA SER A 16 -53.44 -2.71 19.81
C SER A 16 -52.28 -3.37 19.04
N VAL A 17 -52.59 -4.29 18.11
CA VAL A 17 -51.55 -4.89 17.25
C VAL A 17 -51.06 -3.87 16.21
N GLY A 18 -51.93 -3.02 15.68
CA GLY A 18 -51.54 -1.95 14.74
C GLY A 18 -50.63 -0.91 15.39
N GLU A 19 -50.95 -0.47 16.60
CA GLU A 19 -50.10 0.46 17.37
C GLU A 19 -48.79 -0.20 17.80
N PHE A 20 -48.84 -1.44 18.28
CA PHE A 20 -47.64 -2.19 18.59
C PHE A 20 -46.71 -2.30 17.38
N LEU A 21 -47.24 -2.64 16.19
CA LEU A 21 -46.44 -2.72 14.97
C LEU A 21 -45.81 -1.37 14.61
N ARG A 22 -46.52 -0.26 14.82
CA ARG A 22 -45.99 1.08 14.55
C ARG A 22 -44.86 1.44 15.51
N ASP A 23 -45.10 1.31 16.81
CA ASP A 23 -44.11 1.63 17.84
C ASP A 23 -42.89 0.69 17.71
N ALA A 24 -43.12 -0.61 17.48
CA ALA A 24 -42.04 -1.56 17.25
C ALA A 24 -41.22 -1.22 16.01
N ALA A 25 -41.84 -0.73 14.92
CA ALA A 25 -41.12 -0.31 13.72
C ALA A 25 -40.21 0.90 14.00
N GLU A 26 -40.71 1.91 14.71
CA GLU A 26 -39.95 3.12 15.04
C GLU A 26 -38.74 2.79 15.94
N TRP A 27 -38.95 1.97 16.98
CA TRP A 27 -37.87 1.54 17.87
C TRP A 27 -36.86 0.61 17.17
N LEU A 28 -37.32 -0.31 16.34
CA LEU A 28 -36.45 -1.22 15.59
C LEU A 28 -35.65 -0.48 14.52
N ALA A 29 -36.24 0.51 13.85
CA ALA A 29 -35.54 1.38 12.93
C ALA A 29 -34.43 2.18 13.63
N GLY A 30 -34.72 2.79 14.78
CA GLY A 30 -33.73 3.50 15.59
C GLY A 30 -32.59 2.58 16.05
N PHE A 31 -32.94 1.37 16.50
CA PHE A 31 -31.95 0.37 16.90
C PHE A 31 -31.05 -0.06 15.74
N CYS A 32 -31.60 -0.37 14.56
CA CYS A 32 -30.82 -0.74 13.39
C CYS A 32 -29.86 0.37 12.95
N PHE A 33 -30.28 1.64 13.06
CA PHE A 33 -29.42 2.78 12.73
C PHE A 33 -28.26 2.93 13.72
N VAL A 34 -28.53 2.87 15.03
CA VAL A 34 -27.50 2.91 16.08
C VAL A 34 -26.55 1.72 15.97
N PHE A 35 -27.06 0.52 15.68
CA PHE A 35 -26.27 -0.67 15.46
C PHE A 35 -25.34 -0.51 14.25
N GLY A 36 -25.86 -0.08 13.10
CA GLY A 36 -25.04 0.16 11.91
C GLY A 36 -23.95 1.22 12.14
N ALA A 37 -24.28 2.31 12.83
CA ALA A 37 -23.32 3.35 13.20
C ALA A 37 -22.23 2.82 14.16
N ALA A 38 -22.60 2.01 15.15
CA ALA A 38 -21.67 1.38 16.08
C ALA A 38 -20.75 0.39 15.38
N VAL A 39 -21.28 -0.45 14.49
CA VAL A 39 -20.50 -1.36 13.64
C VAL A 39 -19.46 -0.57 12.84
N LEU A 40 -19.87 0.52 12.20
CA LEU A 40 -18.99 1.33 11.37
C LEU A 40 -17.91 2.04 12.20
N ALA A 41 -18.26 2.56 13.38
CA ALA A 41 -17.31 3.18 14.31
C ALA A 41 -16.28 2.16 14.85
N VAL A 42 -16.72 0.95 15.21
CA VAL A 42 -15.81 -0.11 15.69
C VAL A 42 -14.93 -0.61 14.56
N LYS A 43 -15.47 -0.83 13.36
CA LYS A 43 -14.67 -1.18 12.18
C LYS A 43 -13.61 -0.13 11.86
N LEU A 44 -13.93 1.15 12.03
CA LEU A 44 -13.00 2.25 11.75
C LEU A 44 -11.91 2.40 12.82
N ARG A 45 -12.24 2.15 14.08
CA ARG A 45 -11.38 2.53 15.22
C ARG A 45 -10.69 1.34 15.90
N TRP A 46 -11.34 0.19 15.96
CA TRP A 46 -10.91 -0.98 16.74
C TRP A 46 -11.34 -2.30 16.07
N PRO A 47 -10.67 -2.74 14.99
CA PRO A 47 -11.04 -3.96 14.26
C PRO A 47 -11.02 -5.22 15.14
N ASN A 48 -10.20 -5.26 16.19
CA ASN A 48 -10.12 -6.37 17.14
C ASN A 48 -11.41 -6.61 17.95
N LEU A 49 -12.33 -5.65 18.02
CA LEU A 49 -13.57 -5.75 18.79
C LEU A 49 -14.78 -6.20 17.93
N TRP A 50 -14.59 -6.49 16.64
CA TRP A 50 -15.66 -6.93 15.75
C TRP A 50 -16.48 -8.11 16.32
N PRO A 51 -15.88 -9.18 16.90
CA PRO A 51 -16.66 -10.31 17.39
C PRO A 51 -17.60 -9.93 18.54
N GLN A 52 -17.24 -8.91 19.33
CA GLN A 52 -18.05 -8.43 20.45
C GLN A 52 -19.23 -7.58 19.98
N VAL A 53 -19.11 -6.87 18.86
CA VAL A 53 -20.21 -6.07 18.29
C VAL A 53 -21.38 -6.92 17.84
N LEU A 54 -21.17 -8.18 17.43
CA LEU A 54 -22.25 -9.11 17.09
C LEU A 54 -23.16 -9.42 18.29
N TRP A 55 -22.66 -9.31 19.54
CA TRP A 55 -23.49 -9.44 20.73
C TRP A 55 -24.50 -8.31 20.89
N ILE A 56 -24.28 -7.16 20.25
CA ILE A 56 -25.26 -6.06 20.25
C ILE A 56 -26.54 -6.50 19.52
N ILE A 57 -26.48 -7.46 18.59
CA ILE A 57 -27.69 -8.05 17.99
C ILE A 57 -28.58 -8.69 19.07
N ALA A 58 -27.99 -9.31 20.11
CA ALA A 58 -28.75 -9.83 21.24
C ALA A 58 -29.46 -8.72 22.05
N ALA A 59 -28.97 -7.47 21.99
CA ALA A 59 -29.63 -6.31 22.58
C ALA A 59 -30.88 -5.84 21.80
N SER A 60 -31.17 -6.39 20.62
CA SER A 60 -32.44 -6.11 19.91
C SER A 60 -33.67 -6.70 20.64
N LEU A 61 -33.50 -7.81 21.34
CA LEU A 61 -34.54 -8.48 22.13
C LEU A 61 -35.08 -7.62 23.30
N PRO A 62 -34.23 -7.03 24.17
CA PRO A 62 -34.73 -6.16 25.23
C PRO A 62 -35.36 -4.88 24.67
N VAL A 63 -34.84 -4.29 23.58
CA VAL A 63 -35.42 -3.07 22.97
C VAL A 63 -36.84 -3.33 22.44
N THR A 64 -37.04 -4.44 21.72
CA THR A 64 -38.37 -4.84 21.24
C THR A 64 -39.31 -5.22 22.38
N SER A 65 -38.78 -5.80 23.46
CA SER A 65 -39.54 -6.13 24.67
C SER A 65 -39.99 -4.89 25.45
N VAL A 66 -39.13 -3.86 25.53
CA VAL A 66 -39.44 -2.57 26.15
C VAL A 66 -40.49 -1.83 25.32
N ALA A 67 -40.36 -1.81 23.99
CA ALA A 67 -41.39 -1.26 23.10
C ALA A 67 -42.74 -1.99 23.27
N TRP A 68 -42.72 -3.32 23.41
CA TRP A 68 -43.91 -4.09 23.72
C TRP A 68 -44.52 -3.72 25.08
N TRP A 69 -43.70 -3.53 26.10
CA TRP A 69 -44.16 -3.16 27.45
C TRP A 69 -44.75 -1.73 27.50
N LEU A 70 -44.13 -0.76 26.83
CA LEU A 70 -44.64 0.60 26.69
C LEU A 70 -45.96 0.64 25.91
N SER A 71 -46.04 -0.09 24.80
CA SER A 71 -47.29 -0.24 24.03
C SER A 71 -48.39 -0.90 24.88
N ARG A 72 -48.01 -1.87 25.74
CA ARG A 72 -48.95 -2.52 26.67
C ARG A 72 -49.46 -1.59 27.77
N ARG A 73 -48.68 -0.58 28.19
CA ARG A 73 -49.12 0.46 29.14
C ARG A 73 -50.10 1.46 28.51
N ARG A 74 -50.04 1.66 27.20
CA ARG A 74 -50.94 2.54 26.44
C ARG A 74 -52.21 1.84 25.92
N ARG A 75 -52.65 0.76 26.58
CA ARG A 75 -53.88 0.07 26.18
C ARG A 75 -55.08 1.01 26.33
N PHE A 76 -55.82 1.20 25.24
CA PHE A 76 -57.12 1.87 25.28
C PHE A 76 -58.03 1.23 26.32
N SER A 77 -58.74 2.09 27.06
CA SER A 77 -59.82 1.63 27.92
C SER A 77 -60.88 0.94 27.06
N ARG A 78 -61.55 -0.06 27.61
CA ARG A 78 -62.66 -0.74 26.94
C ARG A 78 -63.76 0.25 26.55
N GLN A 79 -63.95 1.30 27.35
CA GLN A 79 -64.92 2.37 27.10
C GLN A 79 -64.55 3.21 25.87
N ASP A 80 -63.29 3.64 25.75
CA ASP A 80 -62.80 4.39 24.59
C ASP A 80 -62.94 3.57 23.29
N ALA A 81 -62.64 2.28 23.36
CA ALA A 81 -62.77 1.39 22.22
C ALA A 81 -64.22 1.15 21.79
N VAL A 82 -65.16 1.14 22.75
CA VAL A 82 -66.60 1.06 22.47
C VAL A 82 -67.08 2.37 21.84
N ALA A 83 -66.68 3.53 22.36
CA ALA A 83 -67.03 4.83 21.80
C ALA A 83 -66.49 5.02 20.37
N MET A 84 -65.23 4.66 20.11
CA MET A 84 -64.65 4.71 18.76
C MET A 84 -65.33 3.73 17.79
N LEU A 85 -65.72 2.54 18.27
CA LEU A 85 -66.42 1.56 17.45
C LEU A 85 -67.84 2.04 17.13
N ASP A 86 -68.53 2.64 18.09
CA ASP A 86 -69.86 3.22 17.93
C ASP A 86 -69.85 4.38 16.92
N GLN A 87 -68.86 5.28 17.02
CA GLN A 87 -68.65 6.38 16.08
C GLN A 87 -68.41 5.87 14.65
N LYS A 88 -67.60 4.81 14.48
CA LYS A 88 -67.32 4.24 13.16
C LYS A 88 -68.49 3.46 12.54
N LEU A 89 -69.41 3.00 13.37
CA LEU A 89 -70.60 2.27 12.95
C LEU A 89 -71.82 3.18 12.81
N GLU A 90 -71.69 4.47 13.16
CA GLU A 90 -72.78 5.45 13.22
C GLU A 90 -73.98 4.91 14.02
N ALA A 91 -73.71 4.12 15.06
CA ALA A 91 -74.73 3.36 15.78
C ALA A 91 -75.51 4.21 16.80
N GLY A 92 -75.25 5.52 16.85
CA GLY A 92 -76.01 6.50 17.64
C GLY A 92 -75.96 6.26 19.16
N GLY A 93 -74.86 5.69 19.68
CA GLY A 93 -74.72 5.34 21.08
C GLY A 93 -75.23 3.95 21.45
N LEU A 94 -75.67 3.13 20.49
CA LEU A 94 -76.19 1.78 20.76
C LEU A 94 -75.15 0.88 21.45
N LEU A 95 -73.89 0.96 21.04
CA LEU A 95 -72.83 0.12 21.65
C LEU A 95 -72.42 0.64 23.02
N MET A 96 -72.53 1.96 23.24
CA MET A 96 -72.30 2.59 24.53
C MET A 96 -73.41 2.22 25.53
N THR A 97 -74.67 2.32 25.12
CA THR A 97 -75.83 1.92 25.94
C THR A 97 -75.85 0.43 26.24
N LEU A 98 -75.47 -0.44 25.29
CA LEU A 98 -75.29 -1.88 25.53
C LEU A 98 -74.19 -2.21 26.53
N SER A 99 -73.20 -1.33 26.69
CA SER A 99 -72.10 -1.51 27.64
C SER A 99 -72.48 -1.13 29.08
N GLU A 100 -73.43 -0.20 29.24
CA GLU A 100 -73.93 0.28 30.54
C GLU A 100 -75.20 -0.47 30.99
N LEU A 101 -76.14 -0.74 30.08
CA LEU A 101 -77.47 -1.31 30.35
C LEU A 101 -77.83 -2.40 29.33
N PRO A 102 -77.58 -3.69 29.64
CA PRO A 102 -77.75 -4.78 28.68
C PRO A 102 -79.21 -5.24 28.51
N GLY A 103 -80.06 -4.39 27.93
CA GLY A 103 -81.47 -4.67 27.64
C GLY A 103 -81.70 -5.63 26.45
N ALA A 104 -82.82 -6.39 26.48
CA ALA A 104 -83.18 -7.34 25.41
C ALA A 104 -83.55 -6.62 24.09
N ALA A 105 -84.20 -5.46 24.16
CA ALA A 105 -84.59 -4.65 23.00
C ALA A 105 -83.38 -4.15 22.20
N TRP A 106 -82.29 -3.78 22.88
CA TRP A 106 -81.05 -3.33 22.25
C TRP A 106 -80.28 -4.48 21.60
N LYS A 107 -80.35 -5.69 22.18
CA LYS A 107 -79.71 -6.90 21.61
C LYS A 107 -80.34 -7.31 20.28
N ALA A 108 -81.64 -7.13 20.11
CA ALA A 108 -82.33 -7.47 18.86
C ALA A 108 -81.84 -6.64 17.65
N ARG A 109 -81.21 -5.47 17.88
CA ARG A 109 -80.64 -4.62 16.82
C ARG A 109 -79.20 -4.99 16.41
N LEU A 110 -78.49 -5.81 17.20
CA LEU A 110 -77.10 -6.20 16.91
C LEU A 110 -76.89 -6.91 15.55
N PRO A 111 -77.76 -7.83 15.09
CA PRO A 111 -77.54 -8.54 13.82
C PRO A 111 -77.51 -7.60 12.61
N GLN A 112 -78.26 -6.50 12.65
CA GLN A 112 -78.32 -5.51 11.58
C GLN A 112 -76.97 -4.77 11.41
N LEU A 113 -76.18 -4.66 12.48
CA LEU A 113 -74.87 -4.00 12.47
C LEU A 113 -73.70 -4.94 12.13
N GLU A 114 -73.93 -6.26 11.98
CA GLU A 114 -72.83 -7.21 11.75
C GLU A 114 -72.09 -6.94 10.44
N SER A 115 -72.81 -6.58 9.37
CA SER A 115 -72.23 -6.29 8.06
C SER A 115 -71.36 -5.03 8.08
N LEU A 116 -71.81 -4.00 8.81
CA LEU A 116 -71.07 -2.76 9.05
C LEU A 116 -69.86 -3.00 9.95
N TRP A 117 -70.00 -3.83 10.98
CA TRP A 117 -68.90 -4.23 11.87
C TRP A 117 -67.77 -4.92 11.11
N ARG A 118 -68.09 -5.82 10.18
CA ARG A 118 -67.07 -6.49 9.34
C ARG A 118 -66.28 -5.51 8.49
N ARG A 119 -66.91 -4.43 8.00
CA ARG A 119 -66.27 -3.37 7.21
C ARG A 119 -65.49 -2.37 8.07
N ALA A 120 -65.95 -2.10 9.29
CA ALA A 120 -65.31 -1.17 10.23
C ALA A 120 -64.03 -1.74 10.88
N LEU A 121 -63.78 -3.04 10.74
CA LEU A 121 -62.54 -3.66 11.23
C LEU A 121 -61.32 -3.06 10.51
N PRO A 122 -60.33 -2.53 11.26
CA PRO A 122 -59.12 -2.01 10.65
C PRO A 122 -58.38 -3.12 9.89
N THR A 123 -57.99 -2.81 8.65
CA THR A 123 -57.19 -3.71 7.81
C THR A 123 -55.72 -3.55 8.17
N PHE A 124 -55.05 -4.67 8.44
CA PHE A 124 -53.61 -4.69 8.63
C PHE A 124 -52.93 -4.34 7.31
N ARG A 125 -52.15 -3.26 7.27
CA ARG A 125 -51.35 -2.85 6.10
C ARG A 125 -49.87 -3.08 6.40
N PRO A 126 -49.36 -4.32 6.28
CA PRO A 126 -47.96 -4.66 6.59
C PRO A 126 -46.97 -3.91 5.69
N VAL A 127 -47.41 -3.43 4.52
CA VAL A 127 -46.59 -2.67 3.57
C VAL A 127 -46.03 -1.38 4.20
N ARG A 128 -46.78 -0.70 5.09
CA ARG A 128 -46.27 0.51 5.75
C ARG A 128 -45.20 0.20 6.78
N PHE A 129 -45.36 -0.90 7.51
CA PHE A 129 -44.36 -1.42 8.44
C PHE A 129 -43.06 -1.79 7.70
N ALA A 130 -43.20 -2.57 6.62
CA ALA A 130 -42.06 -3.00 5.82
C ALA A 130 -41.27 -1.81 5.24
N LYS A 131 -41.95 -0.76 4.72
CA LYS A 131 -41.26 0.42 4.17
C LYS A 131 -40.36 1.14 5.18
N VAL A 132 -40.80 1.26 6.43
CA VAL A 132 -40.03 1.96 7.48
C VAL A 132 -38.84 1.13 7.96
N VAL A 133 -38.99 -0.19 7.98
CA VAL A 133 -38.00 -1.12 8.54
C VAL A 133 -36.97 -1.59 7.51
N ILE A 134 -37.32 -1.65 6.22
CA ILE A 134 -36.42 -2.12 5.15
C ILE A 134 -35.17 -1.24 5.04
N LEU A 135 -35.31 0.08 5.04
CA LEU A 135 -34.18 0.99 4.84
C LEU A 135 -33.10 0.85 5.95
N PRO A 136 -33.46 0.86 7.25
CA PRO A 136 -32.51 0.60 8.35
C PRO A 136 -31.87 -0.79 8.30
N ILE A 137 -32.62 -1.83 7.91
CA ILE A 137 -32.08 -3.19 7.79
C ILE A 137 -31.05 -3.26 6.68
N VAL A 138 -31.36 -2.72 5.50
CA VAL A 138 -30.42 -2.68 4.37
C VAL A 138 -29.17 -1.92 4.75
N PHE A 139 -29.30 -0.80 5.47
CA PHE A 139 -28.15 -0.07 6.00
C PHE A 139 -27.29 -0.93 6.93
N ALA A 140 -27.89 -1.58 7.94
CA ALA A 140 -27.15 -2.44 8.85
C ALA A 140 -26.43 -3.60 8.12
N VAL A 141 -27.11 -4.25 7.18
CA VAL A 141 -26.51 -5.31 6.36
C VAL A 141 -25.36 -4.77 5.50
N ALA A 142 -25.54 -3.63 4.83
CA ALA A 142 -24.50 -3.00 4.03
C ALA A 142 -23.26 -2.67 4.87
N THR A 143 -23.45 -2.16 6.09
CA THR A 143 -22.31 -1.90 7.00
C THR A 143 -21.54 -3.16 7.39
N CYS A 144 -22.19 -4.32 7.46
CA CYS A 144 -21.51 -5.60 7.68
C CYS A 144 -20.64 -6.01 6.49
N PHE A 145 -21.06 -5.71 5.26
CA PHE A 145 -20.31 -6.01 4.03
C PHE A 145 -19.18 -5.03 3.72
N VAL A 146 -19.09 -3.88 4.40
CA VAL A 146 -17.94 -2.97 4.26
C VAL A 146 -16.66 -3.73 4.66
N PRO A 147 -15.67 -3.86 3.76
CA PRO A 147 -14.46 -4.61 4.01
C PRO A 147 -13.74 -4.03 5.23
N LEU A 148 -13.16 -4.94 6.04
CA LEU A 148 -12.26 -4.56 7.12
C LEU A 148 -11.12 -3.74 6.52
N ARG A 149 -10.87 -2.56 7.08
CA ARG A 149 -9.59 -1.91 6.86
C ARG A 149 -8.60 -2.74 7.66
N ASP A 150 -7.78 -3.52 6.97
CA ASP A 150 -6.67 -4.23 7.59
C ASP A 150 -5.68 -3.19 8.12
N ILE A 151 -5.82 -2.86 9.41
CA ILE A 151 -4.79 -2.14 10.18
C ILE A 151 -3.73 -3.14 10.67
N ASN A 152 -3.89 -4.41 10.31
CA ASN A 152 -3.07 -5.53 10.77
C ASN A 152 -1.94 -5.91 9.83
N ASP A 153 -1.66 -5.14 8.78
CA ASP A 153 -0.28 -5.11 8.31
C ASP A 153 0.48 -4.29 9.36
N PRO A 154 1.31 -4.92 10.24
CA PRO A 154 2.38 -4.15 10.81
C PRO A 154 3.10 -3.62 9.59
N VAL A 155 3.02 -2.30 9.34
CA VAL A 155 3.98 -1.62 8.46
C VAL A 155 5.31 -2.18 8.94
N VAL A 156 5.91 -3.07 8.15
CA VAL A 156 7.14 -3.76 8.51
C VAL A 156 8.09 -2.61 8.77
N LYS A 157 8.33 -2.32 10.04
CA LYS A 157 9.02 -1.10 10.45
C LYS A 157 10.41 -1.25 9.88
N GLY A 158 10.72 -0.43 8.88
CA GLY A 158 11.98 -0.55 8.15
C GLY A 158 11.95 -1.37 6.85
N ALA A 159 10.80 -1.76 6.28
CA ALA A 159 10.77 -2.41 4.96
C ALA A 159 11.35 -1.52 3.86
N VAL A 160 10.98 -0.23 3.85
CA VAL A 160 11.57 0.74 2.91
C VAL A 160 13.07 0.84 3.11
N ALA A 161 13.52 0.88 4.36
CA ALA A 161 14.93 0.99 4.68
C ALA A 161 15.72 -0.31 4.40
N GLN A 162 15.12 -1.48 4.61
CA GLN A 162 15.68 -2.76 4.20
C GLN A 162 15.83 -2.84 2.69
N GLN A 163 14.82 -2.37 1.93
CA GLN A 163 14.89 -2.31 0.48
C GLN A 163 15.98 -1.34 -0.01
N THR A 164 16.13 -0.18 0.63
CA THR A 164 17.20 0.77 0.29
C THR A 164 18.58 0.18 0.62
N MET A 165 18.73 -0.50 1.75
CA MET A 165 19.99 -1.16 2.12
C MET A 165 20.34 -2.33 1.20
N GLN A 166 19.35 -3.11 0.76
CA GLN A 166 19.54 -4.15 -0.26
C GLN A 166 20.02 -3.56 -1.58
N ARG A 167 19.45 -2.44 -2.02
CA ARG A 167 19.95 -1.73 -3.22
C ARG A 167 21.38 -1.23 -3.05
N LEU A 168 21.72 -0.73 -1.86
CA LEU A 168 23.08 -0.27 -1.55
C LEU A 168 24.07 -1.45 -1.57
N GLU A 169 23.67 -2.60 -1.05
CA GLU A 169 24.44 -3.85 -1.06
C GLU A 169 24.59 -4.40 -2.49
N GLU A 170 23.54 -4.38 -3.30
CA GLU A 170 23.59 -4.75 -4.72
C GLU A 170 24.52 -3.81 -5.51
N LEU A 171 24.44 -2.49 -5.27
CA LEU A 171 25.36 -1.53 -5.88
C LEU A 171 26.80 -1.80 -5.45
N MET A 172 27.04 -2.06 -4.17
CA MET A 172 28.36 -2.45 -3.69
C MET A 172 28.86 -3.74 -4.34
N GLN A 173 28.03 -4.77 -4.44
CA GLN A 173 28.39 -6.02 -5.12
C GLN A 173 28.68 -5.78 -6.60
N GLN A 174 27.92 -4.92 -7.28
CA GLN A 174 28.20 -4.55 -8.67
C GLN A 174 29.51 -3.78 -8.82
N LEU A 175 29.83 -2.86 -7.89
CA LEU A 175 31.11 -2.16 -7.88
C LEU A 175 32.28 -3.11 -7.54
N GLU A 176 32.07 -4.09 -6.66
CA GLU A 176 33.05 -5.13 -6.30
C GLU A 176 33.26 -6.12 -7.44
N GLU A 177 32.20 -6.51 -8.16
CA GLU A 177 32.26 -7.39 -9.34
C GLU A 177 32.88 -6.70 -10.57
N ALA A 178 32.63 -5.39 -10.71
CA ALA A 178 33.35 -4.51 -11.62
C ALA A 178 34.80 -4.25 -11.18
N GLU A 179 35.24 -4.76 -10.02
CA GLU A 179 36.57 -4.58 -9.41
C GLU A 179 37.03 -3.11 -9.37
N VAL A 180 36.06 -2.19 -9.33
CA VAL A 180 36.27 -0.75 -9.11
C VAL A 180 36.80 -0.54 -7.68
N ILE A 181 36.52 -1.46 -6.76
CA ILE A 181 37.00 -1.42 -5.37
C ILE A 181 37.56 -2.80 -5.04
N LYS A 182 38.86 -2.90 -4.74
CA LYS A 182 39.41 -4.11 -4.13
C LYS A 182 38.90 -4.25 -2.69
N PRO A 183 38.64 -5.48 -2.20
CA PRO A 183 38.32 -5.75 -0.80
C PRO A 183 39.46 -5.43 0.18
N GLU A 184 40.65 -5.05 -0.32
CA GLU A 184 41.84 -4.77 0.50
C GLU A 184 41.99 -3.29 0.90
N GLU A 185 41.16 -2.39 0.35
CA GLU A 185 41.12 -1.01 0.84
C GLU A 185 40.37 -0.97 2.17
N LYS A 186 41.02 -0.47 3.22
CA LYS A 186 40.41 -0.20 4.54
C LYS A 186 39.12 0.63 4.42
N GLU A 187 39.02 1.45 3.38
CA GLU A 187 37.82 2.23 3.08
C GLU A 187 36.63 1.34 2.69
N SER A 188 36.86 0.27 1.94
CA SER A 188 35.81 -0.68 1.54
C SER A 188 35.25 -1.45 2.73
N GLU A 189 36.12 -1.83 3.68
CA GLU A 189 35.72 -2.45 4.94
C GLU A 189 34.94 -1.47 5.82
N GLN A 190 35.39 -0.20 5.91
CA GLN A 190 34.66 0.85 6.64
C GLN A 190 33.27 1.11 6.03
N LEU A 191 33.16 1.14 4.71
CA LEU A 191 31.89 1.25 3.99
C LEU A 191 30.96 0.06 4.29
N LYS A 192 31.49 -1.18 4.26
CA LYS A 192 30.73 -2.39 4.61
C LYS A 192 30.29 -2.38 6.07
N GLU A 193 31.16 -1.96 6.99
CA GLU A 193 30.85 -1.85 8.42
C GLU A 193 29.80 -0.78 8.70
N GLU A 194 29.89 0.40 8.07
CA GLU A 194 28.90 1.47 8.17
C GLU A 194 27.53 1.00 7.63
N MET A 195 27.51 0.29 6.50
CA MET A 195 26.28 -0.31 5.97
C MET A 195 25.70 -1.38 6.90
N GLN A 196 26.53 -2.28 7.43
CA GLN A 196 26.07 -3.31 8.35
C GLN A 196 25.49 -2.70 9.63
N LYS A 197 26.17 -1.70 10.20
CA LYS A 197 25.73 -0.96 11.38
C LYS A 197 24.40 -0.26 11.12
N LEU A 198 24.26 0.44 10.00
CA LEU A 198 23.00 1.08 9.61
C LEU A 198 21.89 0.03 9.40
N SER A 199 22.20 -1.14 8.82
CA SER A 199 21.21 -2.21 8.59
C SER A 199 20.68 -2.78 9.91
N GLN A 200 21.56 -2.93 10.90
CA GLN A 200 21.23 -3.48 12.20
C GLN A 200 20.41 -2.48 13.01
N GLU A 201 20.81 -1.21 13.00
CA GLU A 201 20.05 -0.15 13.66
C GLU A 201 18.68 0.09 13.02
N THR A 202 18.53 -0.17 11.72
CA THR A 202 17.28 -0.07 10.97
C THR A 202 16.28 -1.16 11.34
N LYS A 203 16.76 -2.37 11.69
CA LYS A 203 15.91 -3.48 12.16
C LYS A 203 15.27 -3.16 13.51
N GLU A 204 15.97 -2.40 14.35
CA GLU A 204 15.53 -2.11 15.71
C GLU A 204 14.73 -0.80 15.83
N ARG A 205 15.02 0.20 14.99
CA ARG A 205 14.38 1.53 15.04
C ARG A 205 14.10 2.09 13.64
N PRO A 206 12.98 2.80 13.45
CA PRO A 206 12.74 3.51 12.20
C PRO A 206 13.85 4.55 11.95
N LEU A 207 14.27 4.70 10.68
CA LEU A 207 15.28 5.71 10.32
C LEU A 207 14.76 7.11 10.68
N THR A 208 15.59 7.84 11.41
CA THR A 208 15.47 9.28 11.60
C THR A 208 16.00 10.01 10.35
N HIS A 209 15.65 11.29 10.20
CA HIS A 209 16.12 12.13 9.08
C HIS A 209 17.65 12.12 8.95
N GLU A 210 18.37 12.19 10.07
CA GLU A 210 19.84 12.12 10.10
C GLU A 210 20.39 10.83 9.46
N LYS A 211 19.70 9.69 9.62
CA LYS A 211 20.15 8.43 9.01
C LYS A 211 19.93 8.41 7.51
N TRP A 212 18.87 9.05 7.03
CA TRP A 212 18.66 9.21 5.58
C TRP A 212 19.78 10.04 4.95
N GLU A 213 20.22 11.11 5.61
CA GLU A 213 21.39 11.88 5.15
C GLU A 213 22.67 11.03 5.10
N THR A 214 22.88 10.12 6.07
CA THR A 214 24.04 9.22 6.01
C THR A 214 23.96 8.24 4.84
N VAL A 215 22.77 7.70 4.54
CA VAL A 215 22.58 6.80 3.39
C VAL A 215 22.80 7.55 2.07
N ASP A 216 22.26 8.76 1.95
CA ASP A 216 22.45 9.60 0.76
C ASP A 216 23.92 9.99 0.57
N ALA A 217 24.62 10.35 1.66
CA ALA A 217 26.05 10.65 1.62
C ALA A 217 26.91 9.43 1.19
N LEU A 218 26.53 8.22 1.62
CA LEU A 218 27.17 6.98 1.18
C LEU A 218 26.93 6.72 -0.31
N GLN A 219 25.69 6.89 -0.77
CA GLN A 219 25.33 6.72 -2.17
C GLN A 219 26.09 7.73 -3.07
N GLU A 220 26.21 8.97 -2.64
CA GLU A 220 26.93 10.02 -3.38
C GLU A 220 28.44 9.73 -3.47
N ARG A 221 29.05 9.22 -2.39
CA ARG A 221 30.45 8.79 -2.40
C ARG A 221 30.70 7.65 -3.38
N LEU A 222 29.80 6.66 -3.43
CA LEU A 222 29.91 5.53 -4.37
C LEU A 222 29.76 6.00 -5.82
N LYS A 223 28.81 6.89 -6.10
CA LYS A 223 28.66 7.50 -7.43
C LYS A 223 29.93 8.26 -7.83
N ALA A 224 30.44 9.13 -6.98
CA ALA A 224 31.66 9.90 -7.26
C ALA A 224 32.86 8.99 -7.56
N LYS A 225 33.02 7.86 -6.84
CA LYS A 225 34.06 6.87 -7.13
C LYS A 225 33.87 6.21 -8.51
N LEU A 226 32.63 5.82 -8.85
CA LEU A 226 32.32 5.23 -10.16
C LEU A 226 32.59 6.21 -11.31
N GLU A 227 32.18 7.47 -11.16
CA GLU A 227 32.43 8.51 -12.17
C GLU A 227 33.92 8.82 -12.34
N HIS A 228 34.66 8.90 -11.23
CA HIS A 228 36.09 9.12 -11.28
C HIS A 228 36.81 8.01 -12.06
N GLN A 229 36.45 6.75 -11.81
CA GLN A 229 37.04 5.62 -12.54
C GLN A 229 36.63 5.55 -14.00
N ALA A 230 35.36 5.84 -14.31
CA ALA A 230 34.90 5.89 -15.69
C ALA A 230 35.68 6.95 -16.49
N ASN A 231 35.92 8.12 -15.89
CA ASN A 231 36.71 9.19 -16.51
C ASN A 231 38.18 8.80 -16.69
N LEU A 232 38.80 8.13 -15.71
CA LEU A 232 40.17 7.65 -15.83
C LEU A 232 40.32 6.60 -16.95
N MET A 233 39.35 5.68 -17.06
CA MET A 233 39.33 4.67 -18.13
C MET A 233 39.14 5.29 -19.51
N SER A 234 38.23 6.26 -19.66
CA SER A 234 38.02 6.95 -20.94
C SER A 234 39.26 7.78 -21.33
N GLN A 235 39.86 8.49 -20.38
CA GLN A 235 41.10 9.24 -20.62
C GLN A 235 42.25 8.31 -21.04
N ALA A 236 42.39 7.14 -20.40
CA ALA A 236 43.38 6.14 -20.79
C ALA A 236 43.12 5.59 -22.21
N ALA A 237 41.86 5.37 -22.58
CA ALA A 237 41.49 4.88 -23.91
C ALA A 237 41.78 5.94 -25.00
N ASP A 238 41.39 7.19 -24.77
CA ASP A 238 41.59 8.30 -25.71
C ASP A 238 43.08 8.59 -25.93
N SER A 239 43.86 8.61 -24.84
CA SER A 239 45.31 8.85 -24.91
C SER A 239 46.06 7.69 -25.57
N LEU A 240 45.63 6.44 -25.36
CA LEU A 240 46.17 5.28 -26.08
C LEU A 240 45.82 5.29 -27.57
N ALA A 241 44.59 5.68 -27.93
CA ALA A 241 44.18 5.82 -29.32
C ALA A 241 44.97 6.91 -30.05
N ALA A 242 45.19 8.06 -29.38
CA ALA A 242 46.03 9.13 -29.91
C ALA A 242 47.49 8.69 -30.10
N LEU A 243 48.04 7.91 -29.15
CA LEU A 243 49.39 7.35 -29.28
C LEU A 243 49.48 6.32 -30.41
N SER A 244 48.51 5.42 -30.55
CA SER A 244 48.54 4.40 -31.60
C SER A 244 48.41 5.02 -33.00
N GLU A 245 47.56 6.03 -33.17
CA GLU A 245 47.45 6.79 -34.41
C GLU A 245 48.75 7.53 -34.76
N ALA A 246 49.40 8.15 -33.76
CA ALA A 246 50.67 8.83 -33.95
C ALA A 246 51.79 7.85 -34.37
N LEU A 247 51.81 6.64 -33.79
CA LEU A 247 52.77 5.58 -34.12
C LEU A 247 52.54 4.98 -35.52
N ASP A 248 51.30 4.77 -35.93
CA ASP A 248 50.94 4.26 -37.26
C ASP A 248 51.33 5.26 -38.37
N GLN A 249 51.12 6.58 -38.12
CA GLN A 249 51.60 7.63 -39.01
C GLN A 249 53.15 7.65 -39.10
N LEU A 250 53.85 7.39 -38.00
CA LEU A 250 55.31 7.29 -37.97
C LEU A 250 55.81 6.11 -38.82
N GLY A 251 55.13 4.96 -38.75
CA GLY A 251 55.45 3.76 -39.54
C GLY A 251 55.15 3.88 -41.04
N LYS A 252 54.12 4.64 -41.42
CA LYS A 252 53.68 4.79 -42.83
C LYS A 252 54.37 5.92 -43.57
N THR A 253 54.61 7.06 -42.91
CA THR A 253 55.14 8.27 -43.56
C THR A 253 56.55 8.65 -43.14
N GLY A 254 57.13 8.02 -42.12
CA GLY A 254 58.48 8.34 -41.63
C GLY A 254 58.61 9.70 -40.94
N GLU A 255 57.54 10.50 -40.90
CA GLU A 255 57.43 11.78 -40.21
C GLU A 255 56.14 11.81 -39.39
N THR A 256 56.22 12.27 -38.14
CA THR A 256 55.06 12.58 -37.29
C THR A 256 54.62 14.02 -37.48
N LYS A 257 53.31 14.26 -37.50
CA LYS A 257 52.74 15.62 -37.37
C LYS A 257 52.86 16.19 -35.95
N LEU A 258 53.20 15.34 -34.98
CA LEU A 258 53.38 15.69 -33.57
C LEU A 258 54.87 15.88 -33.27
N SER A 259 55.16 16.90 -32.47
CA SER A 259 56.51 17.11 -31.92
C SER A 259 56.90 15.97 -30.97
N ASP A 260 58.19 15.64 -30.90
CA ASP A 260 58.71 14.64 -29.94
C ASP A 260 58.30 14.96 -28.48
N GLU A 261 58.11 16.24 -28.16
CA GLU A 261 57.63 16.70 -26.86
C GLU A 261 56.17 16.30 -26.59
N GLN A 262 55.29 16.37 -27.59
CA GLN A 262 53.89 15.97 -27.48
C GLN A 262 53.73 14.45 -27.35
N LEU A 263 54.55 13.68 -28.06
CA LEU A 263 54.60 12.22 -27.90
C LEU A 263 55.01 11.83 -26.50
N GLN A 264 56.05 12.47 -25.94
CA GLN A 264 56.47 12.22 -24.57
C GLN A 264 55.43 12.65 -23.53
N GLN A 265 54.64 13.70 -23.80
CA GLN A 265 53.52 14.09 -22.93
C GLN A 265 52.41 13.04 -22.95
N LEU A 266 52.01 12.57 -24.12
CA LEU A 266 51.00 11.51 -24.27
C LEU A 266 51.44 10.20 -23.61
N GLU A 267 52.72 9.80 -23.78
CA GLU A 267 53.27 8.63 -23.10
C GLU A 267 53.23 8.79 -21.58
N LYS A 268 53.53 9.99 -21.05
CA LYS A 268 53.42 10.28 -19.61
C LYS A 268 51.97 10.28 -19.13
N GLU A 269 51.04 10.79 -19.91
CA GLU A 269 49.61 10.80 -19.58
C GLU A 269 49.05 9.38 -19.51
N VAL A 270 49.37 8.53 -20.51
CA VAL A 270 49.01 7.10 -20.48
C VAL A 270 49.67 6.41 -19.30
N ALA A 271 50.94 6.67 -19.03
CA ALA A 271 51.65 6.07 -17.90
C ALA A 271 51.01 6.44 -16.56
N ASN A 272 50.65 7.71 -16.39
CA ASN A 272 50.01 8.21 -15.17
C ASN A 272 48.61 7.62 -14.99
N ALA A 273 47.78 7.62 -16.05
CA ALA A 273 46.44 7.04 -16.01
C ALA A 273 46.49 5.53 -15.74
N MET A 274 47.40 4.79 -16.37
CA MET A 274 47.64 3.37 -16.11
C MET A 274 48.14 3.10 -14.70
N GLN A 275 49.02 3.96 -14.17
CA GLN A 275 49.51 3.82 -12.80
C GLN A 275 48.39 4.10 -11.79
N GLU A 276 47.51 5.04 -12.07
CA GLU A 276 46.36 5.37 -11.22
C GLU A 276 45.31 4.25 -11.25
N LEU A 277 45.06 3.66 -12.42
CA LEU A 277 44.23 2.46 -12.59
C LEU A 277 44.85 1.21 -11.93
N ALA A 278 46.19 1.09 -11.96
CA ALA A 278 46.89 0.02 -11.27
C ALA A 278 46.77 0.16 -9.73
N LYS A 279 46.82 1.40 -9.23
CA LYS A 279 46.62 1.72 -7.81
C LYS A 279 45.17 1.47 -7.38
N SER A 280 44.19 1.82 -8.21
CA SER A 280 42.78 1.55 -7.93
C SER A 280 42.39 0.08 -8.10
N GLY A 281 43.27 -0.74 -8.70
CA GLY A 281 43.10 -2.18 -8.78
C GLY A 281 42.23 -2.68 -9.94
N SER A 282 41.75 -1.78 -10.80
CA SER A 282 40.89 -2.09 -11.96
C SER A 282 41.58 -2.93 -13.05
N LEU A 283 42.89 -3.16 -12.92
CA LEU A 283 43.72 -3.96 -13.83
C LEU A 283 43.73 -5.47 -13.49
N GLY A 284 42.91 -5.93 -12.54
CA GLY A 284 42.91 -7.31 -12.03
C GLY A 284 42.61 -8.41 -13.06
N LYS A 285 41.83 -8.09 -14.11
CA LYS A 285 41.42 -9.03 -15.18
C LYS A 285 42.28 -8.98 -16.45
N LEU A 286 43.39 -8.24 -16.45
CA LEU A 286 44.32 -8.27 -17.58
C LEU A 286 44.97 -9.65 -17.71
N SER A 287 45.34 -10.03 -18.94
CA SER A 287 46.09 -11.27 -19.15
C SER A 287 47.34 -11.26 -18.25
N PRO A 288 47.71 -12.39 -17.61
CA PRO A 288 48.80 -12.43 -16.64
C PRO A 288 50.14 -11.97 -17.26
N ALA A 289 50.29 -12.11 -18.59
CA ALA A 289 51.42 -11.58 -19.34
C ALA A 289 51.43 -10.04 -19.43
N LEU A 290 50.27 -9.40 -19.63
CA LEU A 290 50.12 -7.93 -19.64
C LEU A 290 50.30 -7.36 -18.24
N GLN A 291 49.76 -8.00 -17.22
CA GLN A 291 49.88 -7.58 -15.83
C GLN A 291 51.34 -7.63 -15.34
N GLN A 292 52.09 -8.65 -15.77
CA GLN A 292 53.53 -8.77 -15.47
C GLN A 292 54.35 -7.73 -16.25
N LYS A 293 54.02 -7.46 -17.52
CA LYS A 293 54.66 -6.40 -18.31
C LYS A 293 54.36 -5.01 -17.73
N LEU A 294 53.11 -4.69 -17.40
CA LEU A 294 52.70 -3.43 -16.75
C LEU A 294 53.31 -3.28 -15.36
N GLY A 295 53.37 -4.34 -14.57
CA GLY A 295 54.04 -4.34 -13.27
C GLY A 295 55.56 -4.14 -13.34
N GLN A 296 56.20 -4.62 -14.42
CA GLN A 296 57.61 -4.32 -14.70
C GLN A 296 57.79 -2.88 -15.21
N MET A 297 56.90 -2.40 -16.07
CA MET A 297 56.89 -1.03 -16.61
C MET A 297 56.61 0.04 -15.54
N ALA A 298 55.75 -0.25 -14.56
CA ALA A 298 55.49 0.61 -13.42
C ALA A 298 56.68 0.67 -12.44
N LYS A 299 57.48 -0.40 -12.35
CA LYS A 299 58.69 -0.46 -11.52
C LYS A 299 59.90 0.20 -12.17
N SER A 300 59.97 0.23 -13.51
CA SER A 300 61.04 0.91 -14.25
C SER A 300 60.83 2.42 -14.40
N GLY A 301 59.65 2.96 -14.04
CA GLY A 301 59.37 4.40 -14.04
C GLY A 301 59.34 5.05 -15.43
N GLN A 302 59.38 4.27 -16.49
CA GLN A 302 59.31 4.71 -17.88
C GLN A 302 58.43 3.74 -18.66
N PHE A 303 57.33 4.26 -19.20
CA PHE A 303 56.43 3.56 -20.11
C PHE A 303 57.07 3.53 -21.51
N GLN A 304 58.16 2.77 -21.67
CA GLN A 304 58.75 2.55 -22.98
C GLN A 304 58.04 1.36 -23.63
N LEU A 305 57.19 1.66 -24.62
CA LEU A 305 56.59 0.65 -25.48
C LEU A 305 57.69 -0.23 -26.11
N PRO A 306 57.50 -1.57 -26.25
CA PRO A 306 58.52 -2.50 -26.79
C PRO A 306 59.10 -2.02 -28.13
N LYS A 307 60.41 -2.01 -28.37
CA LYS A 307 60.99 -1.39 -29.60
C LYS A 307 60.45 -1.94 -30.94
N ASP A 308 59.88 -3.14 -30.93
CA ASP A 308 59.29 -3.77 -32.10
C ASP A 308 57.87 -3.25 -32.40
N ALA A 309 57.69 -2.62 -33.57
CA ALA A 309 56.45 -1.98 -34.00
C ALA A 309 55.22 -2.92 -33.93
N ALA A 310 55.39 -4.19 -34.33
CA ALA A 310 54.32 -5.17 -34.32
C ALA A 310 53.86 -5.59 -32.90
N GLU A 311 54.78 -5.61 -31.92
CA GLU A 311 54.42 -5.91 -30.53
C GLU A 311 53.74 -4.72 -29.84
N ARG A 312 54.07 -3.49 -30.26
CA ARG A 312 53.40 -2.26 -29.77
C ARG A 312 51.96 -2.19 -30.25
N GLU A 313 51.73 -2.41 -31.53
CA GLU A 313 50.39 -2.38 -32.13
C GLU A 313 49.49 -3.44 -31.50
N ALA A 314 49.98 -4.68 -31.36
CA ALA A 314 49.21 -5.75 -30.73
C ALA A 314 48.85 -5.43 -29.26
N LEU A 315 49.79 -4.86 -28.50
CA LEU A 315 49.58 -4.51 -27.10
C LEU A 315 48.64 -3.30 -26.95
N ALA A 316 48.79 -2.28 -27.79
CA ALA A 316 47.91 -1.12 -27.82
C ALA A 316 46.48 -1.52 -28.23
N GLU A 317 46.32 -2.38 -29.24
CA GLU A 317 45.03 -2.87 -29.71
C GLU A 317 44.35 -3.76 -28.66
N GLU A 318 45.09 -4.63 -27.97
CA GLU A 318 44.56 -5.46 -26.88
C GLU A 318 44.13 -4.60 -25.68
N LEU A 319 44.92 -3.59 -25.30
CA LEU A 319 44.58 -2.64 -24.24
C LEU A 319 43.37 -1.78 -24.62
N GLN A 320 43.32 -1.26 -25.85
CA GLN A 320 42.19 -0.45 -26.32
C GLN A 320 40.90 -1.27 -26.33
N LYS A 321 40.94 -2.52 -26.84
CA LYS A 321 39.78 -3.44 -26.77
C LYS A 321 39.35 -3.75 -25.34
N PHE A 322 40.29 -3.81 -24.40
CA PHE A 322 39.96 -4.03 -22.98
C PHE A 322 39.31 -2.78 -22.37
N LEU A 323 39.90 -1.61 -22.59
CA LEU A 323 39.40 -0.34 -22.09
C LEU A 323 38.03 0.02 -22.68
N ASP A 324 37.80 -0.24 -23.97
CA ASP A 324 36.50 -0.03 -24.61
C ASP A 324 35.42 -0.96 -24.03
N LYS A 325 35.77 -2.22 -23.73
CA LYS A 325 34.85 -3.16 -23.10
C LYS A 325 34.50 -2.76 -21.67
N GLU A 326 35.48 -2.32 -20.90
CA GLU A 326 35.25 -1.87 -19.52
C GLU A 326 34.53 -0.52 -19.46
N SER A 327 34.85 0.42 -20.35
CA SER A 327 34.14 1.71 -20.44
C SER A 327 32.67 1.51 -20.83
N GLN A 328 32.38 0.59 -21.75
CA GLN A 328 31.01 0.20 -22.08
C GLN A 328 30.28 -0.38 -20.86
N LYS A 329 30.88 -1.32 -20.12
CA LYS A 329 30.29 -1.86 -18.89
C LYS A 329 30.03 -0.78 -17.83
N LEU A 330 30.98 0.14 -17.63
CA LEU A 330 30.82 1.25 -16.70
C LEU A 330 29.72 2.21 -17.15
N SER A 331 29.57 2.47 -18.46
CA SER A 331 28.48 3.29 -18.99
C SER A 331 27.11 2.62 -18.82
N GLU A 332 27.02 1.30 -18.97
CA GLU A 332 25.81 0.54 -18.70
C GLU A 332 25.43 0.57 -17.22
N LEU A 333 26.42 0.47 -16.32
CA LEU A 333 26.23 0.62 -14.88
C LEU A 333 25.78 2.04 -14.52
N ARG A 334 26.34 3.06 -15.16
CA ARG A 334 25.92 4.47 -14.99
C ARG A 334 24.47 4.69 -15.42
N ALA A 335 24.09 4.14 -16.58
CA ALA A 335 22.72 4.23 -17.08
C ALA A 335 21.71 3.51 -16.16
N LYS A 336 22.12 2.39 -15.54
CA LYS A 336 21.31 1.71 -14.52
C LYS A 336 21.21 2.56 -13.24
N CYS A 337 22.31 3.17 -12.79
CA CYS A 337 22.33 4.05 -11.62
C CYS A 337 21.47 5.32 -11.80
N GLU A 338 21.47 5.96 -12.97
CA GLU A 338 20.61 7.11 -13.27
C GLU A 338 19.13 6.73 -13.28
N LYS A 339 18.79 5.57 -13.85
CA LYS A 339 17.41 5.05 -13.81
C LYS A 339 16.92 4.77 -12.39
N CYS A 340 17.81 4.35 -11.49
CA CYS A 340 17.47 4.12 -10.08
C CYS A 340 17.18 5.40 -9.27
N ASN A 341 17.57 6.58 -9.77
CA ASN A 341 17.33 7.86 -9.08
C ASN A 341 15.96 8.48 -9.41
N ASN A 342 15.21 7.89 -10.34
CA ASN A 342 13.86 8.32 -10.67
C ASN A 342 12.83 7.54 -9.83
N PRO A 343 12.06 8.19 -8.93
CA PRO A 343 11.01 7.51 -8.16
C PRO A 343 9.92 6.87 -9.04
N ASP A 344 9.88 7.17 -10.34
CA ASP A 344 8.92 6.65 -11.32
C ASP A 344 9.50 5.64 -12.35
N CYS A 345 10.60 4.94 -12.02
CA CYS A 345 11.13 3.93 -12.95
C CYS A 345 10.19 2.70 -13.06
N GLU A 346 9.52 2.54 -14.21
CA GLU A 346 8.56 1.45 -14.48
C GLU A 346 9.17 0.04 -14.41
N GLU A 347 10.49 -0.11 -14.60
CA GLU A 347 11.18 -1.39 -14.48
C GLU A 347 11.28 -1.89 -13.02
N CYS A 348 11.14 -1.01 -12.01
CA CYS A 348 11.03 -1.40 -10.60
C CYS A 348 9.58 -1.69 -10.15
N LYS A 349 8.59 -1.50 -11.03
CA LYS A 349 7.16 -1.73 -10.76
C LYS A 349 6.67 -3.14 -11.08
N LYS A 350 7.56 -4.09 -11.41
CA LYS A 350 7.18 -5.51 -11.54
C LYS A 350 7.44 -6.25 -10.22
N PRO A 351 6.42 -6.46 -9.36
CA PRO A 351 6.48 -7.48 -8.35
C PRO A 351 6.36 -8.85 -9.05
N GLY A 352 7.45 -9.61 -9.05
CA GLY A 352 7.40 -11.04 -9.28
C GLY A 352 7.29 -11.77 -7.95
N GLY A 353 6.08 -12.24 -7.63
CA GLY A 353 5.88 -13.45 -6.83
C GLY A 353 5.65 -13.28 -5.33
N THR A 354 4.48 -12.78 -4.92
CA THR A 354 3.28 -13.58 -4.59
C THR A 354 2.12 -12.67 -4.24
#